data_AF-A0A0X3NWJ0-F1
#
_entry.id   AF-A0A0X3NWJ0-F1
#
_cell.length_a   1.000
_cell.length_b   1.000
_cell.length_c   1.000
_cell.angle_alpha   90.00
_cell.angle_beta   90.00
_cell.angle_gamma   90.00
#
_symmetry.space_group_name_H-M   'P 1'
#
loop_
_entity.id
_entity.type
_entity.pdbx_description
1 polymer ?
#
loop_
_entity_poly.entity_id
_entity_poly.type
_entity_poly.pdbx_seq_one_letter_code
_entity_poly.pdbx_strand_id
1 'polypeptide(L)'
;MQIRGAENEENYLYSSIASAAVSKNIFMHVDNRFDYGYLTNPNSFTLDHLHNDLWQIFDNPLDWEEIYIHPEYHQWARKEVKMGDFEQPCSDVFWVPLMSEVFCKQLIEEMEHYGKWSDGSNYDPRLEGGYENVPTRDIHMRQIDWEDHWIHVLRKYVYPLQLKLFEGYWDKVGAFQLQLRVLDLPKSVLRLLPLIFFVLLQPWARMNFVVRYQQGEQPSLRYHHDASSYTLDMALNRVHIDYQGGGVRFKRYNCTLVDTRVG
;
A
#
# COMPACT_ATOMS: atom_id res chain seq x y z
N MET A 1 -11.64 -45.59 31.65
CA MET A 1 -10.45 -45.06 30.96
C MET A 1 -10.80 -43.66 30.51
N GLN A 2 -10.03 -42.67 30.94
CA GLN A 2 -10.33 -41.24 30.84
C GLN A 2 -10.56 -40.78 29.40
N ILE A 3 -11.69 -40.12 29.17
CA ILE A 3 -11.91 -39.25 28.03
C ILE A 3 -11.14 -37.95 28.33
N ARG A 4 -10.00 -37.76 27.67
CA ARG A 4 -9.23 -36.51 27.55
C ARG A 4 -8.75 -36.45 26.10
N GLY A 5 -8.87 -35.37 25.34
CA GLY A 5 -9.48 -34.07 25.58
C GLY A 5 -10.22 -33.60 24.33
N ALA A 6 -10.77 -32.40 24.44
CA ALA A 6 -11.43 -31.69 23.37
C ALA A 6 -10.43 -31.42 22.22
N GLU A 7 -10.34 -32.32 21.25
CA GLU A 7 -9.89 -31.98 19.91
C GLU A 7 -11.10 -31.40 19.17
N ASN A 8 -10.98 -30.13 18.78
CA ASN A 8 -11.95 -29.27 18.08
C ASN A 8 -13.11 -30.01 17.38
N GLU A 9 -14.36 -29.69 17.73
CA GLU A 9 -15.57 -30.24 17.10
C GLU A 9 -15.60 -30.06 15.57
N GLU A 10 -14.92 -29.06 15.02
CA GLU A 10 -14.76 -28.88 13.56
C GLU A 10 -13.91 -29.98 12.91
N ASN A 11 -12.79 -30.37 13.55
CA ASN A 11 -11.98 -31.50 13.08
C ASN A 11 -12.79 -32.79 13.10
N TYR A 12 -13.73 -32.91 14.04
CA TYR A 12 -14.65 -34.04 14.11
C TYR A 12 -15.57 -34.08 12.89
N LEU A 13 -16.15 -32.96 12.45
CA LEU A 13 -17.05 -32.93 11.28
C LEU A 13 -16.33 -33.31 9.97
N TYR A 14 -15.20 -32.68 9.68
CA TYR A 14 -14.47 -32.92 8.43
C TYR A 14 -13.92 -34.35 8.36
N SER A 15 -13.38 -34.86 9.47
CA SER A 15 -12.92 -36.25 9.55
C SER A 15 -14.07 -37.25 9.54
N SER A 16 -15.26 -36.89 10.05
CA SER A 16 -16.44 -37.76 10.05
C SER A 16 -16.93 -38.07 8.64
N ILE A 17 -16.95 -37.09 7.74
CA ILE A 17 -17.34 -37.31 6.34
C ILE A 17 -16.37 -38.28 5.65
N ALA A 18 -15.07 -38.01 5.78
CA ALA A 18 -14.04 -38.88 5.22
C ALA A 18 -14.11 -40.30 5.80
N SER A 19 -14.26 -40.41 7.12
CA SER A 19 -14.39 -41.69 7.83
C SER A 19 -15.63 -42.47 7.40
N ALA A 20 -16.77 -41.79 7.21
CA ALA A 20 -18.00 -42.42 6.74
C ALA A 20 -17.84 -43.00 5.32
N ALA A 21 -17.21 -42.26 4.41
CA ALA A 21 -16.93 -42.72 3.05
C ALA A 21 -16.03 -43.97 3.05
N VAL A 22 -14.95 -43.94 3.84
CA VAL A 22 -14.03 -45.08 4.01
C VAL A 22 -14.75 -46.31 4.58
N SER A 23 -15.60 -46.14 5.60
CA SER A 23 -16.34 -47.25 6.23
C SER A 23 -17.31 -47.96 5.27
N LYS A 24 -17.78 -47.25 4.24
CA LYS A 24 -18.68 -47.76 3.20
C LYS A 24 -17.96 -48.14 1.91
N ASN A 25 -16.62 -48.09 1.88
CA ASN A 25 -15.80 -48.34 0.70
C ASN A 25 -16.16 -47.44 -0.50
N ILE A 26 -16.47 -46.17 -0.22
CA ILE A 26 -16.76 -45.14 -1.23
C ILE A 26 -15.50 -44.31 -1.45
N PHE A 27 -15.08 -44.16 -2.70
CA PHE A 27 -13.92 -43.34 -3.05
C PHE A 27 -14.26 -41.85 -3.04
N MET A 28 -13.40 -41.05 -2.41
CA MET A 28 -13.41 -39.58 -2.52
C MET A 28 -12.34 -39.18 -3.53
N HIS A 29 -12.74 -38.52 -4.60
CA HIS A 29 -11.83 -38.07 -5.66
C HIS A 29 -11.50 -36.59 -5.49
N VAL A 30 -10.23 -36.24 -5.71
CA VAL A 30 -9.76 -34.85 -5.82
C VAL A 30 -9.26 -34.65 -7.25
N ASP A 31 -9.72 -33.60 -7.91
CA ASP A 31 -9.29 -33.22 -9.26
C ASP A 31 -8.45 -31.95 -9.19
N ASN A 32 -7.20 -32.04 -9.62
CA ASN A 32 -6.26 -30.92 -9.74
C ASN A 32 -5.77 -30.74 -11.18
N ARG A 33 -6.49 -31.27 -12.17
CA ARG A 33 -6.13 -31.15 -13.59
C ARG A 33 -6.39 -29.76 -14.16
N PHE A 34 -7.20 -28.97 -13.48
CA PHE A 34 -7.47 -27.56 -13.80
C PHE A 34 -7.20 -26.70 -12.57
N ASP A 35 -6.93 -25.42 -12.82
CA ASP A 35 -6.93 -24.43 -11.76
C ASP A 35 -8.39 -24.08 -11.43
N TYR A 36 -8.80 -24.37 -10.20
CA TYR A 36 -10.14 -24.08 -9.68
C TYR A 36 -10.16 -22.84 -8.79
N GLY A 37 -9.00 -22.31 -8.41
CA GLY A 37 -8.86 -21.20 -7.47
C GLY A 37 -7.96 -21.54 -6.27
N TYR A 38 -8.06 -20.71 -5.23
CA TYR A 38 -7.25 -20.79 -4.02
C TYR A 38 -8.12 -20.70 -2.77
N LEU A 39 -7.53 -21.03 -1.62
CA LEU A 39 -8.15 -20.85 -0.32
C LEU A 39 -7.58 -19.58 0.32
N THR A 40 -8.45 -18.77 0.90
CA THR A 40 -8.06 -17.64 1.73
C THR A 40 -7.62 -18.11 3.11
N ASN A 41 -6.79 -17.32 3.77
CA ASN A 41 -6.36 -17.54 5.16
C ASN A 41 -7.32 -16.83 6.12
N PRO A 42 -8.17 -17.55 6.87
CA PRO A 42 -9.09 -16.94 7.82
C PRO A 42 -8.46 -16.71 9.21
N ASN A 43 -7.27 -17.24 9.47
CA ASN A 43 -6.75 -17.38 10.84
C ASN A 43 -6.39 -16.05 11.51
N SER A 44 -6.03 -15.04 10.73
CA SER A 44 -5.59 -13.71 11.18
C SER A 44 -6.62 -12.62 10.86
N PHE A 45 -7.81 -12.99 10.40
CA PHE A 45 -8.86 -12.03 10.07
C PHE A 45 -9.50 -11.47 11.35
N THR A 46 -9.54 -10.13 11.46
CA THR A 46 -10.16 -9.43 12.59
C THR A 46 -11.42 -8.68 12.15
N LEU A 47 -12.24 -8.28 13.11
CA LEU A 47 -13.47 -7.49 12.91
C LEU A 47 -13.40 -6.14 13.62
N ASP A 48 -12.19 -5.67 13.89
CA ASP A 48 -11.93 -4.50 14.74
C ASP A 48 -11.97 -3.17 13.98
N HIS A 49 -12.01 -3.23 12.64
CA HIS A 49 -12.02 -2.07 11.74
C HIS A 49 -13.36 -1.94 11.01
N LEU A 50 -13.66 -0.73 10.51
CA LEU A 50 -14.86 -0.50 9.69
C LEU A 50 -14.77 -1.28 8.37
N HIS A 51 -13.57 -1.36 7.80
CA HIS A 51 -13.23 -2.05 6.56
C HIS A 51 -12.06 -3.02 6.78
N ASN A 52 -12.33 -4.15 7.43
CA ASN A 52 -11.32 -5.15 7.82
C ASN A 52 -10.44 -5.66 6.66
N ASP A 53 -11.00 -5.76 5.46
CA ASP A 53 -10.28 -6.20 4.27
C ASP A 53 -9.09 -5.28 3.92
N LEU A 54 -9.11 -4.00 4.31
CA LEU A 54 -7.96 -3.08 4.12
C LEU A 54 -6.69 -3.57 4.82
N TRP A 55 -6.80 -4.32 5.92
CA TRP A 55 -5.67 -4.86 6.68
C TRP A 55 -5.17 -6.22 6.15
N GLN A 56 -5.82 -6.80 5.13
CA GLN A 56 -5.55 -8.17 4.67
C GLN A 56 -4.43 -8.29 3.62
N ILE A 57 -3.71 -7.20 3.30
CA ILE A 57 -2.66 -7.19 2.26
C ILE A 57 -1.55 -8.23 2.48
N PHE A 58 -1.29 -8.62 3.72
CA PHE A 58 -0.26 -9.60 4.06
C PHE A 58 -0.77 -11.04 4.05
N ASP A 59 -2.00 -11.27 4.50
CA ASP A 59 -2.54 -12.62 4.68
C ASP A 59 -3.28 -13.14 3.45
N ASN A 60 -3.97 -12.25 2.73
CA ASN A 60 -4.77 -12.56 1.55
C ASN A 60 -4.44 -11.57 0.41
N PRO A 61 -3.18 -11.54 -0.06
CA PRO A 61 -2.71 -10.53 -1.02
C PRO A 61 -3.40 -10.59 -2.39
N LEU A 62 -3.86 -11.76 -2.83
CA LEU A 62 -4.48 -11.92 -4.14
C LEU A 62 -5.86 -11.24 -4.19
N ASP A 63 -6.72 -11.54 -3.21
CA ASP A 63 -8.03 -10.89 -3.07
C ASP A 63 -7.86 -9.39 -2.81
N TRP A 64 -6.90 -9.02 -1.97
CA TRP A 64 -6.60 -7.63 -1.66
C TRP A 64 -6.19 -6.85 -2.92
N GLU A 65 -5.31 -7.42 -3.75
CA GLU A 65 -4.90 -6.81 -5.03
C GLU A 65 -6.07 -6.60 -5.98
N GLU A 66 -6.93 -7.61 -6.14
CA GLU A 66 -8.09 -7.54 -7.02
C GLU A 66 -9.06 -6.41 -6.63
N ILE A 67 -9.21 -6.15 -5.32
CA ILE A 67 -10.13 -5.15 -4.80
C ILE A 67 -9.50 -3.75 -4.78
N TYR A 68 -8.24 -3.64 -4.33
CA TYR A 68 -7.67 -2.36 -3.88
C TYR A 68 -6.61 -1.76 -4.79
N ILE A 69 -6.03 -2.52 -5.72
CA ILE A 69 -5.13 -1.97 -6.73
C ILE A 69 -5.93 -1.47 -7.92
N HIS A 70 -5.49 -0.36 -8.51
CA HIS A 70 -6.17 0.21 -9.66
C HIS A 70 -6.24 -0.82 -10.81
N PRO A 71 -7.39 -1.03 -11.48
CA PRO A 71 -7.54 -2.06 -12.52
C PRO A 71 -6.52 -1.98 -13.65
N GLU A 72 -6.08 -0.75 -13.98
CA GLU A 72 -5.06 -0.51 -15.00
C GLU A 72 -3.61 -0.60 -14.50
N TYR A 73 -3.36 -0.67 -13.19
CA TYR A 73 -2.01 -0.64 -12.61
C TYR A 73 -1.08 -1.66 -13.29
N HIS A 74 -1.53 -2.92 -13.43
CA HIS A 74 -0.72 -3.98 -14.00
C HIS A 74 -0.38 -3.76 -15.48
N GLN A 75 -1.13 -2.93 -16.21
CA GLN A 75 -0.78 -2.56 -17.58
C GLN A 75 0.44 -1.62 -17.61
N TRP A 76 0.54 -0.72 -16.63
CA TRP A 76 1.61 0.27 -16.49
C TRP A 76 2.85 -0.30 -15.81
N ALA A 77 2.68 -1.31 -14.95
CA ALA A 77 3.78 -2.00 -14.29
C ALA A 77 4.56 -2.94 -15.22
N ARG A 78 4.06 -3.25 -16.43
CA ARG A 78 4.71 -4.17 -17.38
C ARG A 78 6.10 -3.69 -17.77
N LYS A 79 7.03 -4.61 -18.04
CA LYS A 79 8.44 -4.28 -18.33
C LYS A 79 8.61 -3.43 -19.59
N GLU A 80 7.68 -3.57 -20.52
CA GLU A 80 7.69 -2.91 -21.83
C GLU A 80 7.36 -1.42 -21.74
N VAL A 81 6.62 -1.01 -20.71
CA VAL A 81 6.23 0.38 -20.46
C VAL A 81 7.44 1.17 -19.94
N LYS A 82 7.70 2.33 -20.54
CA LYS A 82 8.83 3.22 -20.27
C LYS A 82 8.34 4.59 -19.80
N MET A 83 9.26 5.42 -19.29
CA MET A 83 8.97 6.79 -18.85
C MET A 83 8.12 7.59 -19.85
N GLY A 84 8.42 7.49 -21.14
CA GLY A 84 7.74 8.27 -22.19
C GLY A 84 6.30 7.86 -22.47
N ASP A 85 5.84 6.73 -21.92
CA ASP A 85 4.44 6.29 -22.05
C ASP A 85 3.54 6.94 -20.99
N PHE A 86 4.12 7.41 -19.88
CA PHE A 86 3.37 8.02 -18.79
C PHE A 86 3.00 9.47 -19.11
N GLU A 87 1.80 9.86 -18.66
CA GLU A 87 1.36 11.24 -18.77
C GLU A 87 2.17 12.13 -17.83
N GLN A 88 2.71 13.21 -18.37
CA GLN A 88 3.56 14.15 -17.64
C GLN A 88 2.96 15.57 -17.72
N PRO A 89 1.92 15.89 -16.92
CA PRO A 89 1.20 17.15 -17.05
C PRO A 89 2.03 18.40 -16.68
N CYS A 90 3.07 18.25 -15.85
CA CYS A 90 4.10 19.26 -15.61
C CYS A 90 5.49 18.63 -15.73
N SER A 91 6.52 19.44 -16.00
CA SER A 91 7.91 18.95 -16.06
C SER A 91 8.28 18.20 -14.78
N ASP A 92 8.69 16.93 -14.93
CA ASP A 92 9.06 16.00 -13.85
C ASP A 92 7.91 15.65 -12.88
N VAL A 93 6.65 15.80 -13.32
CA VAL A 93 5.46 15.40 -12.56
C VAL A 93 4.66 14.42 -13.40
N PHE A 94 4.49 13.19 -12.92
CA PHE A 94 3.88 12.09 -13.65
C PHE A 94 2.56 11.66 -13.03
N TRP A 95 1.62 11.24 -13.87
CA TRP A 95 0.40 10.57 -13.45
C TRP A 95 0.52 9.06 -13.64
N VAL A 96 0.19 8.32 -12.60
CA VAL A 96 0.16 6.86 -12.56
C VAL A 96 -1.13 6.41 -11.88
N PRO A 97 -1.80 5.37 -12.37
CA PRO A 97 -2.86 4.73 -11.60
C PRO A 97 -2.24 3.88 -10.50
N LEU A 98 -2.72 4.00 -9.26
CA LEU A 98 -2.18 3.25 -8.14
C LEU A 98 -3.26 2.44 -7.41
N MET A 99 -4.23 3.11 -6.80
CA MET A 99 -5.24 2.46 -5.95
C MET A 99 -6.62 2.46 -6.62
N SER A 100 -7.48 1.53 -6.25
CA SER A 100 -8.85 1.49 -6.77
C SER A 100 -9.74 2.55 -6.10
N GLU A 101 -10.84 2.93 -6.74
CA GLU A 101 -11.83 3.81 -6.10
C GLU A 101 -12.42 3.20 -4.81
N VAL A 102 -12.47 1.86 -4.71
CA VAL A 102 -12.93 1.15 -3.50
C VAL A 102 -11.95 1.40 -2.36
N PHE A 103 -10.65 1.30 -2.62
CA PHE A 103 -9.62 1.62 -1.63
C PHE A 103 -9.77 3.07 -1.15
N CYS A 104 -9.83 4.02 -2.08
CA CYS A 104 -9.90 5.44 -1.76
C CYS A 104 -11.12 5.77 -0.89
N LYS A 105 -12.28 5.21 -1.24
CA LYS A 105 -13.51 5.38 -0.46
C LYS A 105 -13.38 4.81 0.95
N GLN A 106 -12.96 3.55 1.09
CA GLN A 106 -12.87 2.90 2.39
C GLN A 106 -11.82 3.53 3.29
N LEU A 107 -10.70 4.02 2.71
CA LEU A 107 -9.70 4.77 3.47
C LEU A 107 -10.27 6.09 4.01
N ILE A 108 -11.05 6.83 3.22
CA ILE A 108 -11.75 8.04 3.72
C ILE A 108 -12.69 7.67 4.86
N GLU A 109 -13.48 6.61 4.70
CA GLU A 109 -14.43 6.14 5.71
C GLU A 109 -13.73 5.75 7.03
N GLU A 110 -12.58 5.06 6.99
CA GLU A 110 -11.74 4.78 8.16
C GLU A 110 -11.18 6.05 8.82
N MET A 111 -10.65 6.98 8.03
CA MET A 111 -10.07 8.22 8.54
C MET A 111 -11.12 9.07 9.26
N GLU A 112 -12.31 9.18 8.69
CA GLU A 112 -13.44 9.88 9.32
C GLU A 112 -14.00 9.12 10.52
N HIS A 113 -13.99 7.77 10.51
CA HIS A 113 -14.37 6.96 11.66
C HIS A 113 -13.40 7.16 12.84
N TYR A 114 -12.09 7.25 12.58
CA TYR A 114 -11.09 7.60 13.58
C TYR A 114 -11.31 9.01 14.13
N GLY A 115 -11.62 9.97 13.25
CA GLY A 115 -12.18 11.29 13.58
C GLY A 115 -11.24 12.27 14.29
N LYS A 116 -10.03 11.84 14.70
CA LYS A 116 -9.04 12.70 15.34
C LYS A 116 -8.14 13.35 14.29
N TRP A 117 -8.69 14.28 13.52
CA TRP A 117 -7.91 15.14 12.62
C TRP A 117 -7.04 16.13 13.41
N SER A 118 -5.83 16.46 12.92
CA SER A 118 -5.08 17.59 13.48
C SER A 118 -5.88 18.89 13.32
N ASP A 119 -5.53 19.89 14.12
CA ASP A 119 -6.18 21.19 14.06
C ASP A 119 -5.62 22.11 12.96
N GLY A 120 -4.58 21.66 12.23
CA GLY A 120 -3.89 22.44 11.21
C GLY A 120 -2.97 23.53 11.80
N SER A 121 -2.64 23.44 13.09
CA SER A 121 -1.66 24.32 13.73
C SER A 121 -0.24 23.75 13.60
N ASN A 122 0.77 24.61 13.76
CA ASN A 122 2.18 24.21 13.70
C ASN A 122 2.61 23.26 14.82
N TYR A 123 1.77 22.99 15.82
CA TYR A 123 2.11 22.10 16.92
C TYR A 123 1.12 20.94 17.00
N ASP A 124 1.60 19.73 16.74
CA ASP A 124 0.83 18.50 16.88
C ASP A 124 1.54 17.54 17.84
N PRO A 125 1.04 17.34 19.07
CA PRO A 125 1.68 16.49 20.08
C PRO A 125 1.72 15.00 19.71
N ARG A 126 1.03 14.59 18.65
CA ARG A 126 0.98 13.21 18.15
C ARG A 126 2.18 12.89 17.26
N LEU A 127 2.94 13.91 16.84
CA LEU A 127 4.12 13.77 16.00
C LEU A 127 5.40 13.67 16.80
N GLU A 128 6.38 12.96 16.23
CA GLU A 128 7.73 12.89 16.79
C GLU A 128 8.42 14.27 16.66
N GLY A 129 8.52 14.98 17.78
CA GLY A 129 9.07 16.35 17.83
C GLY A 129 8.03 17.47 17.89
N GLY A 130 6.75 17.13 17.68
CA GLY A 130 5.61 17.99 17.99
C GLY A 130 5.40 19.24 17.13
N TYR A 131 6.28 19.52 16.15
CA TYR A 131 6.22 20.76 15.37
C TYR A 131 6.26 20.52 13.87
N GLU A 132 5.29 21.09 13.14
CA GLU A 132 5.21 21.07 11.69
C GLU A 132 5.50 22.45 11.11
N ASN A 133 6.43 22.50 10.16
CA ASN A 133 6.74 23.74 9.45
C ASN A 133 5.56 24.20 8.58
N VAL A 134 4.80 23.26 8.03
CA VAL A 134 3.70 23.52 7.10
C VAL A 134 2.54 22.64 7.53
N PRO A 135 1.72 23.09 8.49
CA PRO A 135 0.74 22.22 9.09
C PRO A 135 -0.43 21.95 8.15
N THR A 136 -0.93 20.73 8.21
CA THR A 136 -2.14 20.29 7.51
C THR A 136 -3.17 19.75 8.51
N ARG A 137 -4.44 19.68 8.11
CA ARG A 137 -5.45 18.91 8.82
C ARG A 137 -5.40 17.48 8.33
N ASP A 138 -4.80 16.61 9.10
CA ASP A 138 -4.39 15.29 8.67
C ASP A 138 -4.49 14.23 9.77
N ILE A 139 -4.39 12.99 9.30
CA ILE A 139 -4.23 11.78 10.10
C ILE A 139 -3.08 10.99 9.48
N HIS A 140 -2.09 10.66 10.30
CA HIS A 140 -0.98 9.80 9.90
C HIS A 140 -1.39 8.33 9.89
N MET A 141 -0.88 7.54 8.94
CA MET A 141 -1.20 6.11 8.82
C MET A 141 -0.85 5.32 10.10
N ARG A 142 0.19 5.73 10.85
CA ARG A 142 0.52 5.13 12.16
C ARG A 142 -0.61 5.25 13.18
N GLN A 143 -1.39 6.32 13.12
CA GLN A 143 -2.43 6.61 14.11
C GLN A 143 -3.62 5.66 14.00
N ILE A 144 -3.79 5.05 12.83
CA ILE A 144 -4.80 4.03 12.56
C ILE A 144 -4.18 2.62 12.39
N ASP A 145 -2.92 2.43 12.78
CA ASP A 145 -2.21 1.15 12.64
C ASP A 145 -2.16 0.60 11.19
N TRP A 146 -1.91 1.50 10.23
CA TRP A 146 -1.85 1.17 8.80
C TRP A 146 -0.55 1.59 8.11
N GLU A 147 0.47 1.99 8.88
CA GLU A 147 1.77 2.41 8.32
C GLU A 147 2.47 1.25 7.61
N ASP A 148 2.57 0.07 8.23
CA ASP A 148 3.29 -1.06 7.64
C ASP A 148 2.62 -1.56 6.34
N HIS A 149 1.29 -1.55 6.30
CA HIS A 149 0.50 -1.85 5.10
C HIS A 149 0.80 -0.87 3.98
N TRP A 150 0.81 0.43 4.28
CA TRP A 150 1.15 1.45 3.28
C TRP A 150 2.60 1.33 2.81
N ILE A 151 3.55 1.07 3.71
CA ILE A 151 4.94 0.82 3.33
C ILE A 151 5.04 -0.42 2.42
N HIS A 152 4.23 -1.46 2.63
CA HIS A 152 4.15 -2.58 1.70
C HIS A 152 3.64 -2.15 0.32
N VAL A 153 2.63 -1.27 0.26
CA VAL A 153 2.13 -0.70 -1.01
C VAL A 153 3.23 0.08 -1.74
N LEU A 154 3.97 0.94 -1.03
CA LEU A 154 5.07 1.71 -1.61
C LEU A 154 6.15 0.78 -2.21
N ARG A 155 6.51 -0.28 -1.48
CA ARG A 155 7.52 -1.26 -1.91
C ARG A 155 7.08 -2.07 -3.11
N LYS A 156 5.84 -2.56 -3.08
CA LYS A 156 5.35 -3.52 -4.06
C LYS A 156 4.83 -2.86 -5.33
N TYR A 157 4.21 -1.67 -5.22
CA TYR A 157 3.50 -1.04 -6.34
C TYR A 157 4.10 0.29 -6.78
N VAL A 158 4.57 1.13 -5.86
CA VAL A 158 5.13 2.45 -6.24
C VAL A 158 6.56 2.32 -6.74
N TYR A 159 7.39 1.54 -6.06
CA TYR A 159 8.81 1.40 -6.40
C TYR A 159 9.05 0.91 -7.84
N PRO A 160 8.35 -0.12 -8.37
CA PRO A 160 8.53 -0.53 -9.76
C PRO A 160 8.17 0.56 -10.78
N LEU A 161 7.19 1.41 -10.47
CA LEU A 161 6.83 2.56 -11.31
C LEU A 161 7.91 3.65 -11.20
N GLN A 162 8.36 3.97 -9.98
CA GLN A 162 9.43 4.95 -9.74
C GLN A 162 10.68 4.64 -10.56
N LEU A 163 11.12 3.38 -10.60
CA LEU A 163 12.30 2.97 -11.36
C LEU A 163 12.18 3.23 -12.87
N LYS A 164 10.96 3.26 -13.40
CA LYS A 164 10.69 3.60 -14.81
C LYS A 164 10.67 5.11 -15.03
N LEU A 165 10.13 5.86 -14.08
CA LEU A 165 9.94 7.31 -14.20
C LEU A 165 11.25 8.08 -13.98
N PHE A 166 12.07 7.63 -13.05
CA PHE A 166 13.33 8.27 -12.69
C PHE A 166 14.49 7.30 -12.88
N GLU A 167 14.80 7.01 -14.15
CA GLU A 167 15.89 6.11 -14.51
C GLU A 167 17.21 6.55 -13.84
N GLY A 168 17.86 5.60 -13.16
CA GLY A 168 19.11 5.86 -12.43
C GLY A 168 18.94 6.38 -11.01
N TYR A 169 17.71 6.73 -10.58
CA TYR A 169 17.40 6.98 -9.18
C TYR A 169 16.93 5.69 -8.51
N TRP A 170 17.64 5.30 -7.45
CA TRP A 170 17.33 4.16 -6.60
C TRP A 170 17.10 4.68 -5.19
N ASP A 171 15.99 4.26 -4.56
CA ASP A 171 15.69 4.74 -3.23
C ASP A 171 16.80 4.42 -2.22
N LYS A 172 17.15 5.44 -1.41
CA LYS A 172 18.25 5.35 -0.47
C LYS A 172 17.94 4.30 0.60
N VAL A 173 18.78 3.27 0.64
CA VAL A 173 18.96 2.38 1.79
C VAL A 173 19.22 3.24 3.03
N GLY A 174 18.63 2.88 4.18
CA GLY A 174 19.22 3.27 5.47
C GLY A 174 20.72 2.95 5.43
N ALA A 175 21.57 3.98 5.55
CA ALA A 175 22.98 3.91 5.21
C ALA A 175 23.71 2.71 5.84
N PHE A 176 24.01 1.69 5.03
CA PHE A 176 25.08 0.74 5.30
C PHE A 176 26.14 0.91 4.22
N GLN A 177 27.25 1.56 4.58
CA GLN A 177 28.48 1.47 3.81
C GLN A 177 29.03 0.06 3.98
N LEU A 178 28.62 -0.88 3.12
CA LEU A 178 29.30 -2.16 2.99
C LEU A 178 30.55 -1.93 2.13
N GLN A 179 31.69 -1.68 2.79
CA GLN A 179 32.98 -1.66 2.11
C GLN A 179 33.36 -3.08 1.69
N LEU A 180 32.90 -3.52 0.52
CA LEU A 180 33.35 -4.75 -0.11
C LEU A 180 34.79 -4.56 -0.62
N ARG A 181 35.77 -5.04 0.15
CA ARG A 181 37.04 -5.47 -0.45
C ARG A 181 36.77 -6.78 -1.18
N VAL A 182 37.13 -6.84 -2.46
CA VAL A 182 37.08 -8.06 -3.28
C VAL A 182 37.99 -9.10 -2.63
N LEU A 183 37.38 -10.02 -1.88
CA LEU A 183 37.95 -11.32 -1.56
C LEU A 183 37.08 -12.33 -2.30
N ASP A 184 37.73 -13.20 -3.08
CA ASP A 184 37.12 -14.20 -3.95
C ASP A 184 35.98 -14.97 -3.27
N LEU A 185 34.73 -14.56 -3.54
CA LEU A 185 33.55 -15.27 -3.06
C LEU A 185 33.18 -16.41 -4.02
N PRO A 186 32.84 -17.60 -3.51
CA PRO A 186 32.45 -18.73 -4.34
C PRO A 186 31.19 -18.43 -5.17
N LYS A 187 31.10 -18.99 -6.38
CA LYS A 187 30.00 -18.75 -7.35
C LYS A 187 28.60 -19.03 -6.80
N SER A 188 28.47 -19.87 -5.76
CA SER A 188 27.21 -20.13 -5.06
C SER A 188 26.71 -18.92 -4.26
N VAL A 189 27.62 -18.11 -3.69
CA VAL A 189 27.30 -16.88 -2.96
C VAL A 189 26.96 -15.75 -3.94
N LEU A 190 27.62 -15.69 -5.10
CA LEU A 190 27.29 -14.74 -6.17
C LEU A 190 25.85 -14.91 -6.68
N ARG A 191 25.31 -16.14 -6.68
CA ARG A 191 23.92 -16.41 -7.07
C ARG A 191 22.88 -15.93 -6.05
N LEU A 192 23.29 -15.67 -4.82
CA LEU A 192 22.44 -15.14 -3.74
C LEU A 192 22.49 -13.61 -3.66
N LEU A 193 23.46 -12.96 -4.30
CA LEU A 193 23.59 -11.49 -4.32
C LEU A 193 22.34 -10.76 -4.86
N PRO A 194 21.64 -11.22 -5.91
CA PRO A 194 20.41 -10.57 -6.36
C PRO A 194 19.32 -10.60 -5.29
N LEU A 195 19.22 -11.70 -4.53
CA LEU A 195 18.27 -11.84 -3.41
C LEU A 195 18.65 -10.93 -2.24
N ILE A 196 19.94 -10.87 -1.90
CA ILE A 196 20.47 -10.00 -0.83
C ILE A 196 20.32 -8.51 -1.20
N PHE A 197 20.53 -8.14 -2.47
CA PHE A 197 20.29 -6.78 -2.96
C PHE A 197 18.80 -6.42 -2.92
N PHE A 198 17.90 -7.34 -3.29
CA PHE A 198 16.45 -7.10 -3.26
C PHE A 198 15.90 -6.89 -1.85
N VAL A 199 16.43 -7.60 -0.85
CA VAL A 199 15.98 -7.48 0.56
C VAL A 199 16.44 -6.16 1.20
N LEU A 200 17.54 -5.56 0.73
CA LEU A 200 18.16 -4.38 1.36
C LEU A 200 17.78 -3.04 0.69
N LEU A 201 17.17 -3.04 -0.50
CA LEU A 201 16.84 -1.83 -1.27
C LEU A 201 15.34 -1.55 -1.27
N GLN A 202 14.76 -1.36 -0.09
CA GLN A 202 13.33 -1.12 0.03
C GLN A 202 13.06 0.38 0.25
N PRO A 203 12.11 1.00 -0.48
CA PRO A 203 11.67 2.36 -0.20
C PRO A 203 11.20 2.50 1.25
N TRP A 204 11.43 3.69 1.79
CA TRP A 204 11.05 4.09 3.13
C TRP A 204 10.40 5.47 3.06
N ALA A 205 9.33 5.67 3.83
CA ALA A 205 8.65 6.95 3.93
C ALA A 205 8.37 7.23 5.41
N ARG A 206 8.90 8.34 5.93
CA ARG A 206 8.67 8.76 7.32
C ARG A 206 7.32 9.42 7.56
N MET A 207 6.73 9.98 6.51
CA MET A 207 5.56 10.82 6.60
C MET A 207 4.52 10.27 5.63
N ASN A 208 3.57 9.51 6.16
CA ASN A 208 2.45 8.94 5.41
C ASN A 208 1.18 9.37 6.12
N PHE A 209 0.38 10.19 5.47
CA PHE A 209 -0.79 10.80 6.07
C PHE A 209 -1.85 11.13 5.00
N VAL A 210 -3.09 11.20 5.43
CA VAL A 210 -4.22 11.69 4.62
C VAL A 210 -4.53 13.11 5.06
N VAL A 211 -4.62 14.04 4.11
CA VAL A 211 -4.98 15.44 4.36
C VAL A 211 -6.43 15.69 4.00
N ARG A 212 -7.11 16.51 4.80
CA ARG A 212 -8.45 17.00 4.53
C ARG A 212 -8.46 18.50 4.29
N TYR A 213 -8.95 18.90 3.10
CA TYR A 213 -9.20 20.30 2.79
C TYR A 213 -10.70 20.60 2.84
N GLN A 214 -11.08 21.62 3.61
CA GLN A 214 -12.48 22.00 3.78
C GLN A 214 -12.62 23.52 3.92
N GLN A 215 -13.70 24.07 3.35
CA GLN A 215 -14.06 25.47 3.54
C GLN A 215 -14.43 25.75 5.00
N GLY A 216 -13.93 26.85 5.56
CA GLY A 216 -14.13 27.21 6.97
C GLY A 216 -13.17 26.51 7.95
N GLU A 217 -12.43 25.49 7.50
CA GLU A 217 -11.31 24.89 8.22
C GLU A 217 -10.00 25.31 7.53
N GLN A 218 -9.30 24.36 6.92
CA GLN A 218 -8.11 24.62 6.11
C GLN A 218 -8.45 24.35 4.63
N PRO A 219 -8.71 25.37 3.80
CA PRO A 219 -9.10 25.17 2.40
C PRO A 219 -7.92 25.10 1.44
N SER A 220 -6.70 25.41 1.89
CA SER A 220 -5.52 25.50 1.03
C SER A 220 -4.24 25.29 1.83
N LEU A 221 -3.17 24.97 1.11
CA LEU A 221 -1.82 24.87 1.65
C LEU A 221 -0.91 25.91 0.98
N ARG A 222 -0.08 26.60 1.78
CA ARG A 222 0.88 27.58 1.26
C ARG A 222 1.99 26.90 0.46
N TYR A 223 2.67 27.64 -0.42
CA TYR A 223 3.85 27.14 -1.11
C TYR A 223 4.94 26.67 -0.13
N HIS A 224 5.48 25.49 -0.39
CA HIS A 224 6.57 24.89 0.38
C HIS A 224 7.33 23.88 -0.48
N HIS A 225 8.40 23.33 0.10
CA HIS A 225 9.08 22.16 -0.41
C HIS A 225 8.87 21.02 0.56
N ASP A 226 8.63 19.83 0.02
CA ASP A 226 8.52 18.62 0.82
C ASP A 226 9.90 18.18 1.29
N ALA A 227 9.94 17.57 2.47
CA ALA A 227 11.15 16.95 3.00
C ALA A 227 11.32 15.51 2.47
N SER A 228 11.34 15.37 1.14
CA SER A 228 11.40 14.08 0.42
C SER A 228 12.31 14.18 -0.81
N SER A 229 12.73 13.04 -1.37
CA SER A 229 13.38 12.99 -2.68
C SER A 229 12.35 13.12 -3.82
N TYR A 230 11.21 12.46 -3.66
CA TYR A 230 10.01 12.57 -4.47
C TYR A 230 8.79 12.43 -3.55
N THR A 231 7.65 12.96 -3.98
CA THR A 231 6.39 12.88 -3.22
C THR A 231 5.36 12.13 -4.06
N LEU A 232 4.63 11.23 -3.41
CA LEU A 232 3.42 10.63 -3.95
C LEU A 232 2.23 11.43 -3.43
N ASP A 233 1.43 11.98 -4.34
CA ASP A 233 0.20 12.69 -4.04
C ASP A 233 -0.95 11.99 -4.79
N MET A 234 -1.94 11.51 -4.05
CA MET A 234 -3.02 10.65 -4.55
C MET A 234 -4.37 11.21 -4.13
N ALA A 235 -5.20 11.55 -5.12
CA ALA A 235 -6.56 11.99 -4.85
C ALA A 235 -7.44 10.83 -4.39
N LEU A 236 -8.15 11.01 -3.27
CA LEU A 236 -9.01 9.98 -2.69
C LEU A 236 -10.50 10.12 -3.07
N ASN A 237 -10.92 11.27 -3.60
CA ASN A 237 -12.31 11.53 -3.94
C ASN A 237 -12.43 12.35 -5.24
N ARG A 238 -13.64 12.40 -5.81
CA ARG A 238 -13.89 12.82 -7.18
C ARG A 238 -14.12 14.33 -7.26
N VAL A 239 -13.29 14.99 -8.06
CA VAL A 239 -13.51 16.39 -8.44
C VAL A 239 -14.86 16.55 -9.15
N HIS A 240 -15.54 17.67 -8.90
CA HIS A 240 -16.88 18.01 -9.40
C HIS A 240 -18.04 17.15 -8.87
N ILE A 241 -17.77 16.14 -8.05
CA ILE A 241 -18.79 15.34 -7.33
C ILE A 241 -18.68 15.62 -5.84
N ASP A 242 -17.50 15.37 -5.27
CA ASP A 242 -17.26 15.46 -3.83
C ASP A 242 -16.74 16.84 -3.41
N TYR A 243 -16.04 17.54 -4.32
CA TYR A 243 -15.54 18.89 -4.09
C TYR A 243 -15.45 19.71 -5.38
N GLN A 244 -15.32 21.04 -5.22
CA GLN A 244 -15.04 21.98 -6.31
C GLN A 244 -13.71 22.70 -6.07
N GLY A 245 -12.94 22.94 -7.13
CA GLY A 245 -11.62 23.56 -7.06
C GLY A 245 -10.51 22.54 -6.77
N GLY A 246 -9.56 22.91 -5.91
CA GLY A 246 -8.42 22.07 -5.56
C GLY A 246 -7.31 22.08 -6.61
N GLY A 247 -6.47 21.04 -6.56
CA GLY A 247 -5.30 20.90 -7.43
C GLY A 247 -3.98 21.34 -6.78
N VAL A 248 -2.90 21.22 -7.56
CA VAL A 248 -1.53 21.49 -7.12
C VAL A 248 -0.86 22.47 -8.08
N ARG A 249 -0.27 23.55 -7.55
CA ARG A 249 0.43 24.55 -8.35
C ARG A 249 1.95 24.47 -8.18
N PHE A 250 2.64 24.09 -9.24
CA PHE A 250 4.10 24.08 -9.33
C PHE A 250 4.60 25.45 -9.78
N LYS A 251 4.90 26.33 -8.81
CA LYS A 251 5.29 27.73 -9.04
C LYS A 251 6.48 27.88 -9.99
N ARG A 252 7.49 27.01 -9.88
CA ARG A 252 8.70 27.06 -10.72
C ARG A 252 8.40 26.92 -12.21
N TYR A 253 7.43 26.08 -12.56
CA TYR A 253 7.04 25.79 -13.94
C TYR A 253 5.83 26.60 -14.40
N ASN A 254 5.27 27.44 -13.52
CA ASN A 254 3.96 28.06 -13.71
C ASN A 254 2.90 27.05 -14.21
N CYS A 255 2.95 25.83 -13.68
CA CYS A 255 2.09 24.72 -14.07
C CYS A 255 1.11 24.45 -12.93
N THR A 256 -0.15 24.19 -13.28
CA THR A 256 -1.21 23.89 -12.30
C THR A 256 -1.89 22.60 -12.72
N LEU A 257 -1.88 21.62 -11.83
CA LEU A 257 -2.65 20.40 -11.96
C LEU A 257 -4.02 20.63 -11.34
N VAL A 258 -5.06 20.40 -12.13
CA VAL A 258 -6.45 20.39 -11.71
C VAL A 258 -7.06 19.07 -12.15
N ASP A 259 -8.25 18.76 -11.65
CA ASP A 259 -9.04 17.60 -12.07
C ASP A 259 -8.27 16.27 -11.92
N THR A 260 -7.50 16.14 -10.82
CA THR A 260 -6.76 14.92 -10.50
C THR A 260 -7.71 13.73 -10.39
N ARG A 261 -7.37 12.63 -11.06
CA ARG A 261 -8.11 11.37 -11.04
C ARG A 261 -7.99 10.69 -9.69
N VAL A 262 -9.06 10.02 -9.26
CA VAL A 262 -9.06 9.21 -8.04
C VAL A 262 -8.22 7.96 -8.25
N GLY A 263 -7.33 7.68 -7.30
CA GLY A 263 -6.60 6.40 -7.23
C GLY A 263 -5.36 6.28 -8.12
#